data_AF-A0A0K9PYB7-F1
#
_entry.id   AF-A0A0K9PYB7-F1
#
_cell.length_a   1.000
_cell.length_b   1.000
_cell.length_c   1.000
_cell.angle_alpha   90.00
_cell.angle_beta   90.00
_cell.angle_gamma   90.00
#
_symmetry.space_group_name_H-M   'P 1'
#
loop_
_entity.id
_entity.type
_entity.pdbx_description
1 polymer ?
#
loop_
_entity_poly.entity_id
_entity_poly.type
_entity_poly.pdbx_seq_one_letter_code
_entity_poly.pdbx_strand_id
1 'polypeptide(L)' 'MVEHDLSANKQGRKIKLTTLFNQGSEISDPSSEAISLPVPYELPPQPYTNEDVPWSWDKRYTKKDVFGQVS' A
#
# COMPACT_ATOMS: atom_id res chain seq x y z
N MET A 1 -20.92 -48.95 18.06
CA MET A 1 -21.19 -47.57 18.49
C MET A 1 -20.10 -46.73 17.84
N VAL A 2 -20.46 -45.95 16.83
CA VAL A 2 -19.52 -45.16 16.02
C VAL A 2 -19.44 -43.80 16.69
N GLU A 3 -18.35 -43.52 17.39
CA GLU A 3 -18.06 -42.17 17.87
C GLU A 3 -17.17 -41.49 16.82
N HIS A 4 -17.79 -40.63 16.03
CA HIS A 4 -17.10 -39.71 15.14
C HIS A 4 -16.59 -38.51 15.96
N ASP A 5 -15.37 -38.59 16.48
CA ASP A 5 -14.67 -37.39 16.93
C ASP A 5 -14.09 -36.69 15.71
N LEU A 6 -14.93 -35.84 15.10
CA LEU A 6 -14.51 -34.75 14.24
C LEU A 6 -13.72 -33.74 15.11
N SER A 7 -12.49 -34.11 15.49
CA SER A 7 -11.46 -33.15 15.86
C SER A 7 -11.13 -32.36 14.61
N ALA A 8 -12.04 -31.44 14.26
CA ALA A 8 -11.85 -30.40 13.28
C ALA A 8 -10.58 -29.68 13.69
N ASN A 9 -9.50 -30.04 13.01
CA ASN A 9 -8.25 -29.34 13.13
C ASN A 9 -8.62 -27.86 12.83
N LYS A 10 -8.54 -27.00 13.84
CA LYS A 10 -8.54 -25.56 13.64
C LYS A 10 -7.12 -25.20 13.24
N GLN A 11 -6.77 -25.47 11.98
CA GLN A 11 -5.67 -24.76 11.33
C GLN A 11 -6.06 -23.29 11.37
N GLY A 12 -5.54 -22.57 12.38
CA GLY A 12 -5.77 -21.14 12.55
C GLY A 12 -5.43 -20.45 11.24
N ARG A 13 -6.43 -19.87 10.58
CA ARG A 13 -6.23 -19.11 9.35
C ARG A 13 -5.29 -17.96 9.68
N LYS A 14 -4.03 -18.10 9.30
CA LYS A 14 -3.00 -17.06 9.44
C LYS A 14 -3.29 -15.98 8.40
N ILE A 15 -4.06 -14.98 8.79
CA ILE A 15 -4.28 -13.77 8.00
C ILE A 15 -2.98 -12.97 8.00
N LYS A 16 -2.26 -12.99 6.87
CA LYS A 16 -1.10 -12.13 6.64
C LYS A 16 -1.62 -10.77 6.18
N LEU A 17 -1.32 -9.70 6.93
CA LEU A 17 -1.55 -8.32 6.48
C LEU A 17 -0.60 -8.06 5.31
N THR A 18 -1.15 -7.69 4.15
CA THR A 18 -0.35 -7.42 2.94
C THR A 18 -0.27 -5.92 2.68
N THR A 19 0.80 -5.48 2.04
CA THR A 19 1.02 -4.09 1.61
C THR A 19 0.18 -3.77 0.37
N LEU A 20 -0.22 -2.50 0.19
CA LEU A 20 -1.03 -2.02 -0.95
C LEU A 20 -0.43 -2.42 -2.33
N PHE A 21 0.88 -2.65 -2.39
CA PHE A 21 1.57 -3.12 -3.58
C PHE A 21 2.38 -4.37 -3.23
N ASN A 22 1.87 -5.53 -3.63
CA ASN A 22 2.60 -6.80 -3.55
C ASN A 22 3.07 -7.21 -4.95
N GLN A 23 3.99 -6.43 -5.54
CA GLN A 23 4.75 -6.91 -6.70
C GLN A 23 6.02 -7.57 -6.19
N GLY A 24 6.05 -8.91 -6.19
CA GLY A 24 7.30 -9.66 -5.98
C GLY A 24 7.27 -10.79 -4.96
N SER A 25 6.12 -11.17 -4.40
CA SER A 25 6.01 -12.40 -3.63
C SER A 25 5.72 -13.59 -4.57
N GLU A 26 6.73 -14.05 -5.30
CA GLU A 26 6.89 -15.50 -5.51
C GLU A 26 7.20 -16.13 -4.14
N ILE A 27 6.22 -16.16 -3.24
CA ILE A 27 6.29 -16.88 -1.97
C ILE A 27 5.05 -17.78 -1.92
N SER A 28 5.09 -18.80 -2.77
CA SER A 28 5.18 -20.19 -2.33
C SER A 28 4.40 -20.62 -1.08
N ASP A 29 3.15 -20.19 -0.91
CA ASP A 29 2.20 -20.80 0.03
C ASP A 29 0.81 -20.84 -0.64
N PRO A 30 0.36 -22.00 -1.16
CA PRO A 30 -0.98 -22.13 -1.75
C PRO A 30 -2.12 -21.93 -0.72
N SER A 31 -1.80 -21.75 0.57
CA SER A 31 -2.76 -21.48 1.64
C SER A 31 -2.87 -20.00 2.03
N SER A 32 -2.11 -19.09 1.41
CA SER A 32 -2.06 -17.68 1.80
C SER A 32 -2.78 -16.82 0.77
N GLU A 33 -4.10 -16.72 0.89
CA GLU A 33 -4.92 -15.80 0.10
C GLU A 33 -4.55 -14.35 0.43
N ALA A 34 -3.83 -13.69 -0.48
CA ALA A 34 -3.42 -12.31 -0.34
C ALA A 34 -4.47 -11.39 -0.98
N ILE A 35 -5.13 -10.56 -0.18
CA ILE A 35 -6.11 -9.58 -0.66
C ILE A 35 -5.36 -8.32 -1.09
N SER A 36 -5.45 -7.96 -2.38
CA SER A 36 -4.88 -6.71 -2.88
C SER A 36 -5.75 -5.52 -2.46
N LEU A 37 -5.12 -4.49 -1.88
CA LEU A 37 -5.79 -3.26 -1.48
C LEU A 37 -5.56 -2.17 -2.54
N PRO A 38 -6.52 -1.27 -2.77
CA PRO A 38 -6.36 -0.21 -3.77
C PRO A 38 -5.26 0.77 -3.36
N VAL A 39 -4.33 1.05 -4.27
CA VAL A 39 -3.29 2.07 -4.11
C VAL A 39 -3.87 3.42 -4.58
N PRO A 40 -3.92 4.47 -3.74
CA PRO A 40 -4.52 5.76 -4.10
C PRO A 40 -3.56 6.70 -4.86
N TYR A 41 -2.38 6.23 -5.23
CA TYR A 41 -1.35 6.97 -5.95
C TYR A 41 -0.70 6.07 -7.00
N GLU A 42 -0.12 6.70 -8.01
CA GLU A 42 0.53 6.00 -9.12
C GLU A 42 1.87 5.37 -8.68
N LEU A 43 2.21 4.24 -9.32
CA LEU A 43 3.44 3.49 -9.07
C LEU A 43 4.14 3.16 -10.39
N PRO A 44 5.48 3.29 -10.46
CA PRO A 44 6.37 3.78 -9.40
C PRO A 44 6.21 5.30 -9.16
N PRO A 45 6.61 5.81 -7.99
CA PRO A 45 6.64 7.25 -7.75
C PRO A 45 7.50 7.95 -8.80
N GLN A 46 7.00 9.04 -9.37
CA GLN A 46 7.77 9.84 -10.31
C GLN A 46 8.90 10.59 -9.57
N PRO A 47 10.16 10.50 -10.03
CA PRO A 47 11.25 11.26 -9.44
C PRO A 47 11.10 12.76 -9.72
N TYR A 48 11.54 13.59 -8.77
CA TYR A 48 11.62 15.03 -8.95
C TYR A 48 12.62 15.39 -10.04
N THR A 49 12.32 16.47 -10.78
CA THR A 49 13.27 17.09 -11.71
C THR A 49 14.26 17.99 -10.96
N ASN A 50 15.26 18.53 -11.67
CA ASN A 50 16.24 19.43 -11.05
C ASN A 50 15.65 20.79 -10.67
N GLU A 51 14.53 21.17 -11.29
CA GLU A 51 13.81 22.42 -11.00
C GLU A 51 12.80 22.25 -9.85
N ASP A 52 12.42 21.01 -9.53
CA ASP A 52 11.50 20.72 -8.46
C ASP A 52 12.13 21.01 -7.10
N VAL A 53 11.40 21.77 -6.29
CA VAL A 53 11.77 22.06 -4.90
C VAL A 53 10.62 21.62 -4.00
N PRO A 54 10.91 20.96 -2.86
CA PRO A 54 9.87 20.55 -1.94
C PRO A 54 9.11 21.78 -1.39
N TRP A 55 7.83 21.60 -1.13
CA TRP A 55 7.01 22.61 -0.46
C TRP A 55 7.59 22.92 0.93
N SER A 56 7.74 24.20 1.24
CA SER A 56 8.23 24.72 2.51
C SER A 56 7.26 25.78 3.01
N TRP A 57 6.71 25.61 4.20
CA TRP A 57 5.65 26.49 4.73
C TRP A 57 6.17 27.87 5.15
N ASP A 58 7.48 28.03 5.35
CA ASP A 58 8.18 29.26 5.75
C ASP A 58 8.80 30.01 4.58
N LYS A 59 8.69 29.46 3.36
CA LYS A 59 9.25 30.04 2.14
C LYS A 59 8.23 30.91 1.43
N ARG A 60 8.67 32.09 1.00
CA ARG A 60 7.88 32.94 0.09
C ARG A 60 7.98 32.43 -1.34
N TYR A 61 6.85 32.15 -1.96
CA TYR A 61 6.73 31.71 -3.34
C TYR A 61 6.13 32.83 -4.17
N THR A 62 6.94 33.42 -5.03
CA THR A 62 6.52 34.54 -5.91
C THR A 62 5.73 34.09 -7.13
N LYS A 63 5.69 32.78 -7.40
CA LYS A 63 4.90 32.19 -8.48
C LYS A 63 3.44 32.16 -8.06
N LYS A 64 2.56 32.63 -8.95
CA LYS A 64 1.11 32.57 -8.74
C LYS A 64 0.65 31.13 -8.53
N ASP A 65 -0.14 30.92 -7.50
CA ASP A 65 -0.81 29.66 -7.23
C ASP A 65 -2.01 29.43 -8.19
N VAL A 66 -2.75 28.35 -7.97
CA VAL A 66 -3.94 27.99 -8.75
C VAL A 66 -5.02 29.09 -8.73
N PHE A 67 -5.04 29.91 -7.68
CA PHE A 67 -5.98 31.02 -7.50
C PHE A 67 -5.39 32.38 -7.91
N GLY A 68 -4.17 32.41 -8.44
CA GLY A 68 -3.51 33.64 -8.87
C GLY A 68 -2.88 34.46 -7.73
N GLN A 69 -2.87 33.93 -6.51
CA GLN A 69 -2.29 34.57 -5.32
C GLN A 69 -0.80 34.27 -5.20
N VAL A 70 -0.11 35.11 -4.42
CA VAL A 70 1.32 34.99 -4.15
C VAL A 70 1.50 34.97 -2.63
N SER A 71 2.29 34.04 -2.09
CA SER A 71 2.46 33.79 -0.64
C SER A 71 3.88 34.02 -0.17
#